data_AF-A0A951KK18-F1
#
_entry.id   AF-A0A951KK18-F1
#
_cell.length_a   1.000
_cell.length_b   1.000
_cell.length_c   1.000
_cell.angle_alpha   90.00
_cell.angle_beta   90.00
_cell.angle_gamma   90.00
#
_symmetry.space_group_name_H-M   'P 1'
#
loop_
_entity.id
_entity.type
_entity.pdbx_description
1 polymer ?
#
loop_
_entity_poly.entity_id
_entity_poly.type
_entity_poly.pdbx_seq_one_letter_code
_entity_poly.pdbx_strand_id
1 'polypeptide(L)'
;EYESILHDLLKRTCSATKARLILMEPYMIEPNRSVQMRRQMDWYGEVVRRLAGEYEAVLVRTQAAFDRVLHCTTPQDWSDDQIHPNTPGHSIIALELLRAVGFEL
;
A
#
# COMPACT_ATOMS: atom_id res chain seq x y z
N GLU A 1 -3.45 -3.30 17.83
CA GLU A 1 -4.34 -2.12 17.67
C GLU A 1 -4.69 -1.87 16.20
N TYR A 2 -3.72 -1.55 15.33
CA TYR A 2 -3.93 -1.26 13.90
C TYR A 2 -4.91 -2.20 13.19
N GLU A 3 -4.67 -3.51 13.28
CA GLU A 3 -5.53 -4.51 12.63
C GLU A 3 -6.97 -4.47 13.13
N SER A 4 -7.18 -4.44 14.45
CA SER A 4 -8.52 -4.41 15.05
C SER A 4 -9.29 -3.18 14.59
N ILE A 5 -8.64 -2.02 14.58
CA ILE A 5 -9.26 -0.77 14.14
C ILE A 5 -9.60 -0.83 12.65
N LEU A 6 -8.67 -1.30 11.82
CA LEU A 6 -8.91 -1.42 10.38
C LEU A 6 -10.06 -2.40 10.09
N HIS A 7 -10.07 -3.57 10.73
CA HIS A 7 -11.16 -4.55 10.61
C HIS A 7 -12.51 -3.93 10.99
N ASP A 8 -12.59 -3.22 12.12
CA ASP A 8 -13.82 -2.55 12.55
C ASP A 8 -14.30 -1.49 11.54
N LEU A 9 -13.38 -0.73 10.94
CA LEU A 9 -13.70 0.25 9.89
C LEU A 9 -14.20 -0.42 8.61
N LEU A 10 -13.60 -1.52 8.19
CA LEU A 10 -14.03 -2.29 7.02
C LEU A 10 -15.42 -2.90 7.25
N LYS A 11 -15.63 -3.53 8.41
CA LYS A 11 -16.92 -4.07 8.82
C LYS A 11 -18.03 -3.02 8.79
N ARG A 12 -17.77 -1.84 9.37
CA ARG A 12 -18.73 -0.72 9.36
C ARG A 12 -19.01 -0.23 7.94
N THR A 13 -17.99 -0.09 7.10
CA THR A 13 -18.13 0.36 5.71
C THR A 13 -18.97 -0.62 4.88
N CYS A 14 -18.71 -1.93 5.00
CA CYS A 14 -19.51 -2.96 4.32
C CYS A 14 -20.96 -3.01 4.82
N SER A 15 -21.19 -2.72 6.10
CA SER A 15 -22.54 -2.71 6.67
C SER A 15 -23.35 -1.48 6.23
N ALA A 16 -22.67 -0.35 5.98
CA ALA A 16 -23.30 0.93 5.66
C ALA A 16 -23.39 1.21 4.15
N THR A 17 -22.62 0.50 3.32
CA THR A 17 -22.48 0.80 1.89
C THR A 17 -22.47 -0.46 1.03
N LYS A 18 -22.67 -0.29 -0.28
CA LYS A 18 -22.41 -1.33 -1.31
C LYS A 18 -21.13 -1.06 -2.08
N ALA A 19 -20.21 -0.27 -1.50
CA ALA A 19 -19.01 0.15 -2.18
C ALA A 19 -18.07 -1.04 -2.40
N ARG A 20 -17.39 -1.06 -3.55
CA ARG A 20 -16.27 -1.97 -3.78
C ARG A 20 -15.07 -1.44 -3.01
N LEU A 21 -14.52 -2.24 -2.11
CA LEU A 21 -13.35 -1.86 -1.34
C LEU A 21 -12.08 -1.98 -2.18
N ILE A 22 -11.20 -0.98 -2.04
CA ILE A 22 -9.83 -0.99 -2.55
C ILE A 22 -8.93 -0.71 -1.35
N LEU A 23 -8.06 -1.66 -1.01
CA LEU A 23 -7.10 -1.53 0.07
C LEU A 23 -5.70 -1.44 -0.49
N MET A 24 -4.94 -0.45 -0.05
CA MET A 24 -3.58 -0.19 -0.49
C MET A 24 -2.63 -0.49 0.66
N GLU A 25 -1.59 -1.28 0.43
CA GLU A 25 -0.59 -1.57 1.45
C GLU A 25 0.11 -0.26 1.87
N PRO A 26 0.27 -0.01 3.18
CA PRO A 26 1.20 1.00 3.69
C PRO A 26 2.62 0.72 3.17
N TYR A 27 3.41 1.78 3.06
CA TYR A 27 4.74 1.68 2.49
C TYR A 27 5.74 2.59 3.20
N MET A 28 7.02 2.26 3.04
CA MET A 28 8.16 3.12 3.26
C MET A 28 9.11 2.98 2.07
N ILE A 29 9.60 4.10 1.56
CA ILE A 29 10.50 4.17 0.40
C ILE A 29 11.93 3.97 0.92
N GLU A 30 12.21 2.77 1.41
CA GLU A 30 13.48 2.40 2.04
C GLU A 30 13.81 0.94 1.71
N PRO A 31 14.88 0.64 0.95
CA PRO A 31 15.22 -0.74 0.57
C PRO A 31 15.70 -1.58 1.76
N ASN A 32 16.21 -0.97 2.83
CA ASN A 32 16.70 -1.68 3.99
C ASN A 32 15.55 -2.15 4.90
N ARG A 33 15.18 -3.43 4.74
CA ARG A 33 14.16 -4.10 5.56
C ARG A 33 14.49 -4.25 7.04
N SER A 34 15.70 -3.90 7.49
CA SER A 34 16.02 -3.89 8.93
C SER A 34 15.60 -2.60 9.65
N VAL A 35 15.33 -1.52 8.90
CA VAL A 35 14.83 -0.26 9.46
C VAL A 35 13.52 -0.52 10.21
N GLN A 36 13.41 0.00 11.44
CA GLN A 36 12.28 -0.30 12.33
C GLN A 36 10.95 0.11 11.70
N MET A 37 10.88 1.32 11.13
CA MET A 37 9.67 1.81 10.46
C MET A 37 9.34 0.98 9.22
N ARG A 38 10.35 0.56 8.45
CA ARG A 38 10.15 -0.33 7.28
C ARG A 38 9.56 -1.68 7.69
N ARG A 39 10.08 -2.31 8.75
CA ARG A 39 9.50 -3.56 9.29
C ARG A 39 8.07 -3.39 9.77
N GLN A 40 7.77 -2.25 10.38
CA GLN A 40 6.43 -1.92 10.82
C GLN A 40 5.46 -1.74 9.64
N MET A 41 5.89 -1.09 8.55
CA MET A 41 5.12 -1.00 7.32
C MET A 41 4.91 -2.36 6.66
N ASP A 42 5.92 -3.23 6.63
CA ASP A 42 5.78 -4.60 6.12
C ASP A 42 4.72 -5.38 6.93
N TRP A 43 4.71 -5.26 8.27
CA TRP A 43 3.69 -5.86 9.14
C TRP A 43 2.29 -5.29 8.88
N TYR A 44 2.15 -3.96 8.75
CA TYR A 44 0.86 -3.35 8.38
C TYR A 44 0.39 -3.79 6.99
N GLY A 45 1.31 -3.94 6.03
CA GLY A 45 1.03 -4.46 4.69
C GLY A 45 0.51 -5.90 4.72
N GLU A 46 1.07 -6.76 5.56
CA GLU A 46 0.57 -8.12 5.78
C GLU A 46 -0.86 -8.14 6.34
N VAL A 47 -1.15 -7.27 7.31
CA VAL A 47 -2.50 -7.08 7.86
C VAL A 47 -3.47 -6.65 6.74
N VAL A 48 -3.12 -5.62 5.97
CA VAL A 48 -3.95 -5.13 4.86
C VAL A 48 -4.20 -6.21 3.82
N ARG A 49 -3.18 -6.99 3.48
CA ARG A 49 -3.28 -8.10 2.52
C ARG A 49 -4.25 -9.18 2.98
N ARG A 50 -4.20 -9.58 4.25
CA ARG A 50 -5.13 -10.57 4.80
C ARG A 50 -6.55 -10.04 4.83
N LEU A 51 -6.75 -8.80 5.29
CA LEU A 51 -8.07 -8.17 5.33
C LEU A 51 -8.64 -7.96 3.92
N ALA A 52 -7.81 -7.63 2.93
CA ALA A 52 -8.27 -7.56 1.54
C ALA A 52 -8.84 -8.90 1.06
N GLY A 53 -8.22 -10.03 1.44
CA GLY A 53 -8.75 -11.35 1.16
C GLY A 53 -10.06 -11.64 1.92
N GLU A 54 -10.13 -11.32 3.20
CA GLU A 54 -11.32 -11.54 4.04
C GLU A 54 -12.56 -10.78 3.54
N TYR A 55 -12.36 -9.56 3.04
CA TYR A 55 -13.44 -8.69 2.56
C TYR A 55 -13.61 -8.70 1.03
N GLU A 56 -12.92 -9.60 0.32
CA GLU A 56 -12.91 -9.68 -1.15
C GLU A 56 -12.62 -8.32 -1.82
N ALA A 57 -11.76 -7.51 -1.18
CA ALA A 57 -11.37 -6.19 -1.65
C ALA A 57 -10.30 -6.28 -2.74
N VAL A 58 -10.24 -5.26 -3.60
CA VAL A 58 -9.09 -5.08 -4.49
C VAL A 58 -7.87 -4.70 -3.66
N LEU A 59 -6.78 -5.44 -3.84
CA LEU A 59 -5.52 -5.17 -3.15
C LEU A 59 -4.54 -4.43 -4.07
N VAL A 60 -4.02 -3.29 -3.62
CA VAL A 60 -2.90 -2.57 -4.25
C VAL A 60 -1.62 -2.82 -3.46
N ARG A 61 -0.64 -3.46 -4.10
CA ARG A 61 0.65 -3.88 -3.50
C ARG A 61 1.68 -2.74 -3.52
N THR A 62 1.35 -1.59 -2.91
CA THR A 62 2.14 -0.35 -3.01
C THR A 62 3.60 -0.51 -2.58
N GLN A 63 3.87 -1.19 -1.46
CA GLN A 63 5.26 -1.44 -1.02
C GLN A 63 6.05 -2.27 -2.04
N ALA A 64 5.42 -3.28 -2.64
CA ALA A 64 6.08 -4.10 -3.66
C ALA A 64 6.42 -3.30 -4.92
N ALA A 65 5.67 -2.24 -5.22
CA ALA A 65 5.97 -1.36 -6.35
C ALA A 65 7.15 -0.45 -6.08
N PHE A 66 7.24 0.12 -4.88
CA PHE A 66 8.45 0.83 -4.46
C PHE A 66 9.67 -0.10 -4.40
N ASP A 67 9.52 -1.31 -3.86
CA ASP A 67 10.61 -2.31 -3.86
C ASP A 67 11.15 -2.61 -5.26
N ARG A 68 10.28 -2.63 -6.29
CA ARG A 68 10.71 -2.85 -7.70
C ARG A 68 11.58 -1.71 -8.22
N VAL A 69 11.17 -0.46 -8.01
CA VAL A 69 11.93 0.68 -8.53
C VAL A 69 13.24 0.90 -7.77
N LEU A 70 13.23 0.68 -6.45
CA LEU A 70 14.41 0.78 -5.59
C LEU A 70 15.48 -0.28 -5.87
N HIS A 71 15.23 -1.23 -6.77
CA HIS A 71 16.28 -2.15 -7.24
C HIS A 71 17.35 -1.44 -8.10
N CYS A 72 16.98 -0.36 -8.80
CA CYS A 72 17.88 0.37 -9.70
C CYS A 72 17.93 1.88 -9.44
N THR A 73 17.19 2.37 -8.43
CA THR A 73 17.14 3.78 -8.04
C THR A 73 17.38 3.94 -6.54
N THR A 74 17.44 5.18 -6.07
CA THR A 74 17.56 5.54 -4.67
C THR A 74 16.22 6.03 -4.09
N PRO A 75 16.02 6.01 -2.76
CA PRO A 75 14.84 6.61 -2.14
C PRO A 75 14.57 8.07 -2.55
N GLN A 76 15.63 8.87 -2.68
CA GLN A 76 15.57 10.30 -3.01
C GLN A 76 14.97 10.57 -4.39
N ASP A 77 15.02 9.60 -5.31
CA ASP A 77 14.37 9.73 -6.62
C ASP A 77 12.84 9.80 -6.49
N TRP A 78 12.28 9.28 -5.39
CA TRP A 78 10.84 9.10 -5.20
C TRP A 78 10.28 9.87 -4.00
N SER A 79 11.11 10.29 -3.04
CA SER A 79 10.69 11.01 -1.83
C SER A 79 11.86 11.67 -1.13
N ASP A 80 11.63 12.87 -0.60
CA ASP A 80 12.65 13.61 0.16
C ASP A 80 12.86 13.06 1.59
N ASP A 81 11.85 12.38 2.14
CA ASP A 81 11.84 11.90 3.53
C ASP A 81 11.52 10.40 3.68
N GLN A 82 11.50 9.67 2.56
CA GLN A 82 11.18 8.25 2.44
C GLN A 82 9.73 7.87 2.77
N ILE A 83 8.86 8.84 3.05
CA ILE A 83 7.46 8.63 3.43
C ILE A 83 6.52 9.30 2.43
N HIS A 84 6.75 10.58 2.14
CA HIS A 84 5.92 11.38 1.26
C HIS A 84 6.48 11.37 -0.16
N PRO A 85 5.79 10.74 -1.13
CA PRO A 85 6.29 10.65 -2.48
C PRO A 85 6.30 12.02 -3.18
N ASN A 86 7.30 12.24 -4.02
CA ASN A 86 7.33 13.33 -4.99
C ASN A 86 6.50 12.98 -6.24
N THR A 87 6.54 13.80 -7.29
CA THR A 87 5.76 13.56 -8.52
C THR A 87 6.04 12.19 -9.18
N PRO A 88 7.31 11.78 -9.40
CA PRO A 88 7.62 10.40 -9.78
C PRO A 88 7.02 9.35 -8.83
N GLY A 89 7.16 9.52 -7.51
CA GLY A 89 6.62 8.59 -6.51
C GLY A 89 5.11 8.45 -6.54
N HIS A 90 4.38 9.55 -6.72
CA HIS A 90 2.93 9.54 -6.91
C HIS A 90 2.51 8.71 -8.13
N SER A 91 3.31 8.77 -9.21
CA SER A 91 3.03 8.03 -10.44
C SER A 91 3.13 6.51 -10.22
N ILE A 92 4.05 6.04 -9.37
CA ILE A 92 4.12 4.63 -8.98
C ILE A 92 2.81 4.17 -8.33
N ILE A 93 2.31 4.93 -7.35
CA ILE A 93 1.07 4.60 -6.65
C ILE A 93 -0.12 4.59 -7.62
N ALA A 94 -0.22 5.61 -8.49
CA ALA A 94 -1.29 5.71 -9.46
C ALA A 94 -1.29 4.53 -10.46
N LEU A 95 -0.13 4.17 -10.99
CA LEU A 95 0.01 3.05 -11.92
C LEU A 95 -0.37 1.72 -11.28
N GLU A 96 0.00 1.49 -10.02
CA GLU A 96 -0.37 0.26 -9.31
C GLU A 96 -1.86 0.19 -9.01
N LEU A 97 -2.48 1.33 -8.66
CA LEU A 97 -3.93 1.39 -8.52
C LEU A 97 -4.63 1.04 -9.84
N LEU A 98 -4.21 1.67 -10.94
CA LEU A 98 -4.76 1.42 -12.28
C LEU A 98 -4.64 -0.06 -12.66
N ARG A 99 -3.46 -0.66 -12.46
CA ARG A 99 -3.24 -2.10 -12.70
C ARG A 99 -4.17 -2.96 -11.82
N ALA A 100 -4.30 -2.64 -10.54
CA ALA A 100 -5.13 -3.42 -9.61
C ALA A 100 -6.62 -3.38 -9.95
N VAL A 101 -7.10 -2.31 -10.59
CA VAL A 101 -8.49 -2.20 -11.06
C VAL A 101 -8.70 -2.69 -12.50
N GLY A 102 -7.65 -3.20 -13.16
CA GLY A 102 -7.73 -3.74 -14.52
C GLY A 102 -7.80 -2.67 -15.62
N PHE A 103 -7.22 -1.49 -15.37
CA PHE A 103 -7.11 -0.47 -16.40
C PHE A 103 -6.05 -0.86 -17.44
N GLU A 104 -6.46 -0.88 -18.70
CA GLU A 104 -5.59 -1.02 -19.88
C GLU A 104 -5.57 0.33 -20.62
N LEU A 105 -4.38 0.71 -21.13
CA LEU A 105 -4.18 1.92 -21.93
C LEU A 105 -4.57 1.70 -23.39
#